data_AF-A0A5J5FT86-F1
#
_entry.id   AF-A0A5J5FT86-F1
#
_cell.length_a   1.000
_cell.length_b   1.000
_cell.length_c   1.000
_cell.angle_alpha   90.00
_cell.angle_beta   90.00
_cell.angle_gamma   90.00
#
_symmetry.space_group_name_H-M   'P 1'
#
loop_
_entity.id
_entity.type
_entity.pdbx_description
1 polymer ?
#
loop_
_entity_poly.entity_id
_entity_poly.type
_entity_poly.pdbx_seq_one_letter_code
_entity_poly.pdbx_strand_id
1 'polypeptide(L)'
;MKKHLMIVLATVVAAGLSILALYRWPIALGTLAAWVTTGSFFLQVLHIIRNKDTTGISLGMYAALFFGVSCWTAYGFKVQDVPVMTANGITTLLAALVIALKLYNEREIKPASRRAAAKTKAPLTPNANSLPVAGAGSINSKQL
;
A
#
# COMPACT_ATOMS: atom_id res chain seq x y z
N MET A 1 23.04 2.28 -10.11
CA MET A 1 23.00 0.84 -10.48
C MET A 1 24.06 0.00 -9.76
N LYS A 2 25.36 0.28 -9.91
CA LYS A 2 26.45 -0.53 -9.28
C LYS A 2 26.32 -0.71 -7.75
N LYS A 3 25.93 0.33 -7.00
CA LYS A 3 25.73 0.25 -5.53
C LYS A 3 24.60 -0.72 -5.13
N HIS A 4 23.44 -0.65 -5.79
CA HIS A 4 22.32 -1.57 -5.52
C HIS A 4 22.69 -3.02 -5.88
N LEU A 5 23.41 -3.22 -6.99
CA LEU A 5 23.89 -4.53 -7.38
C LEU A 5 24.85 -5.13 -6.34
N MET A 6 25.77 -4.33 -5.78
CA MET A 6 26.68 -4.78 -4.73
C MET A 6 25.92 -5.19 -3.45
N ILE A 7 24.88 -4.44 -3.06
CA ILE A 7 24.06 -4.79 -1.90
C ILE A 7 23.37 -6.14 -2.12
N VAL A 8 22.72 -6.32 -3.28
CA VAL A 8 22.06 -7.60 -3.61
C VAL A 8 23.07 -8.75 -3.60
N LEU A 9 24.23 -8.57 -4.24
CA LEU A 9 25.27 -9.60 -4.25
C LEU A 9 25.75 -9.94 -2.83
N ALA A 10 26.03 -8.94 -2.00
CA ALA A 10 26.44 -9.13 -0.61
C ALA A 10 25.38 -9.90 0.19
N THR A 11 24.08 -9.61 -0.01
CA THR A 11 23.00 -10.34 0.67
C THR A 11 22.92 -11.80 0.24
N VAL A 12 23.11 -12.10 -1.05
CA VAL A 12 23.11 -13.48 -1.56
C VAL A 12 24.30 -14.26 -1.00
N VAL A 13 25.49 -13.67 -0.98
CA VAL A 13 26.69 -14.30 -0.41
C VAL A 13 26.51 -14.53 1.09
N ALA A 14 26.01 -13.55 1.84
CA ALA A 14 25.74 -13.69 3.27
C ALA A 14 24.72 -14.80 3.54
N ALA A 15 23.62 -14.87 2.79
CA ALA A 15 22.63 -15.95 2.91
C ALA A 15 23.25 -17.33 2.66
N GLY A 16 24.06 -17.48 1.60
CA GLY A 16 24.75 -18.73 1.30
C GLY A 16 25.71 -19.16 2.41
N LEU A 17 26.52 -18.23 2.92
CA LEU A 17 27.44 -18.48 4.03
C LEU A 17 26.70 -18.85 5.32
N SER A 18 25.60 -18.15 5.66
CA SER A 18 24.78 -18.47 6.83
C SER A 18 24.15 -19.85 6.73
N ILE A 19 23.63 -20.25 5.56
CA ILE A 19 23.08 -21.58 5.34
C ILE A 19 24.16 -22.63 5.53
N LEU A 20 25.33 -22.48 4.90
CA LEU A 20 26.43 -23.45 5.03
C LEU A 20 26.95 -23.57 6.46
N ALA A 21 27.15 -22.44 7.14
CA ALA A 21 27.68 -22.42 8.51
C ALA A 21 26.69 -22.96 9.55
N LEU A 22 25.39 -22.64 9.39
CA LEU A 22 24.35 -23.03 10.35
C LEU A 22 23.59 -24.30 9.94
N TYR A 23 23.94 -24.92 8.81
CA TYR A 23 23.29 -26.15 8.32
C TYR A 23 23.25 -27.25 9.38
N ARG A 24 24.32 -27.36 10.18
CA ARG A 24 24.43 -28.34 11.28
C ARG A 24 23.51 -28.03 12.47
N TRP A 25 23.00 -26.80 12.57
CA TRP A 25 22.22 -26.29 13.70
C TRP A 25 20.88 -25.69 13.22
N PRO A 26 19.88 -26.54 12.89
CA PRO A 26 18.64 -26.11 12.25
C PRO A 26 17.86 -25.05 13.04
N ILE A 27 17.87 -25.16 14.37
CA ILE A 27 17.21 -24.18 15.26
C ILE A 27 17.83 -22.79 15.08
N ALA A 28 19.16 -22.68 15.08
CA ALA A 28 19.85 -21.40 14.92
C ALA A 28 19.60 -20.78 13.53
N LEU A 29 19.62 -21.59 12.48
CA LEU A 29 19.31 -21.15 11.12
C LEU A 29 17.86 -20.64 11.01
N GLY A 30 16.91 -21.41 11.55
CA GLY A 30 15.49 -21.04 11.58
C GLY A 30 15.23 -19.77 12.39
N THR A 31 15.85 -19.63 13.56
CA THR A 31 15.76 -18.42 14.38
C THR A 31 16.34 -17.21 13.66
N LEU A 32 17.51 -17.31 13.05
CA LEU A 32 18.10 -16.22 12.29
C LEU A 32 17.19 -15.79 11.13
N ALA A 33 16.68 -16.76 10.37
CA ALA A 33 15.76 -16.50 9.27
C ALA A 33 14.48 -15.79 9.76
N ALA A 34 13.89 -16.26 10.88
CA ALA A 34 12.72 -15.67 11.50
C ALA A 34 12.96 -14.21 11.93
N TRP A 35 14.10 -13.93 12.57
CA TRP A 35 14.47 -12.58 13.01
C TRP A 35 14.65 -11.62 11.83
N VAL A 36 15.39 -12.03 10.79
CA VAL A 36 15.68 -11.18 9.64
C VAL A 36 14.41 -10.86 8.86
N THR A 37 13.57 -11.87 8.60
CA THR A 37 12.32 -11.69 7.83
C THR A 37 11.30 -10.85 8.60
N THR A 38 11.05 -11.18 9.87
CA THR A 38 10.13 -10.42 10.73
C THR A 38 10.61 -9.00 10.93
N GLY A 39 11.91 -8.81 11.19
CA GLY A 39 12.53 -7.50 11.35
C GLY A 39 12.38 -6.63 10.10
N SER A 40 12.51 -7.20 8.90
CA SER A 40 12.30 -6.49 7.64
C SER A 40 10.87 -5.97 7.49
N PHE A 41 9.86 -6.80 7.76
CA PHE A 41 8.46 -6.38 7.72
C PHE A 41 8.14 -5.33 8.79
N PHE A 42 8.71 -5.47 9.97
CA PHE A 42 8.56 -4.48 11.04
C PHE A 42 9.12 -3.12 10.64
N LEU A 43 10.33 -3.07 10.06
CA LEU A 43 10.93 -1.84 9.56
C LEU A 43 10.06 -1.19 8.47
N GLN A 44 9.45 -2.01 7.59
CA GLN A 44 8.53 -1.53 6.56
C GLN A 44 7.26 -0.91 7.16
N VAL A 45 6.66 -1.54 8.18
CA VAL A 45 5.53 -0.98 8.93
C VAL A 45 5.90 0.35 9.58
N LEU A 46 7.05 0.41 10.24
CA LEU A 46 7.53 1.64 10.89
C LEU A 46 7.72 2.77 9.89
N HIS A 47 8.27 2.47 8.72
CA HIS A 47 8.43 3.43 7.63
C HIS A 47 7.08 4.00 7.16
N ILE A 48 6.05 3.15 7.03
CA ILE A 48 4.69 3.56 6.64
C ILE A 48 4.10 4.51 7.68
N ILE A 49 4.16 4.12 8.96
CA ILE A 49 3.59 4.91 10.06
C ILE A 49 4.27 6.29 10.13
N ARG A 50 5.60 6.31 9.98
CA ARG A 50 6.39 7.55 10.06
C ARG A 50 6.14 8.49 8.88
N ASN A 51 6.07 7.95 7.67
CA ASN A 51 6.01 8.76 6.45
C ASN A 51 4.57 9.04 5.98
N LYS A 52 3.58 8.29 6.49
CA LYS A 52 2.17 8.34 6.08
C LYS A 52 1.94 8.18 4.56
N ASP A 53 2.95 7.75 3.82
CA ASP A 53 2.88 7.50 2.40
C ASP A 53 2.68 6.00 2.17
N THR A 54 1.54 5.68 1.56
CA THR A 54 1.18 4.32 1.17
C THR A 54 1.01 4.18 -0.34
N THR A 55 1.31 5.22 -1.13
CA THR A 55 1.06 5.25 -2.59
C THR A 55 1.85 4.18 -3.34
N GLY A 56 3.12 3.96 -2.96
CA GLY A 56 3.98 2.92 -3.54
C GLY A 56 3.69 1.48 -3.08
N ILE A 57 2.72 1.28 -2.18
CA ILE A 57 2.45 -0.03 -1.60
C ILE A 57 1.38 -0.75 -2.40
N SER A 58 1.72 -1.93 -2.92
CA SER A 58 0.78 -2.80 -3.61
C SER A 58 -0.09 -3.57 -2.62
N LEU A 59 -1.39 -3.28 -2.60
CA LEU A 59 -2.36 -4.00 -1.77
C LEU A 59 -2.41 -5.49 -2.14
N GLY A 60 -2.33 -5.82 -3.44
CA GLY A 60 -2.36 -7.20 -3.94
C GLY A 60 -1.16 -8.02 -3.46
N MET A 61 0.04 -7.42 -3.44
CA MET A 61 1.24 -8.09 -2.92
C MET A 61 1.06 -8.47 -1.44
N TYR A 62 0.62 -7.51 -0.61
CA TYR A 62 0.42 -7.77 0.81
C TYR A 62 -0.72 -8.73 1.10
N ALA A 63 -1.80 -8.72 0.30
CA ALA A 63 -2.89 -9.69 0.41
C ALA A 63 -2.43 -11.12 0.09
N ALA A 64 -1.66 -11.30 -0.99
CA ALA A 64 -1.09 -12.59 -1.34
C ALA A 64 -0.09 -13.08 -0.27
N LEU A 65 0.73 -12.17 0.27
CA LEU A 65 1.63 -12.48 1.37
C LEU A 65 0.84 -12.95 2.60
N PHE A 66 -0.16 -12.18 3.05
CA PHE A 66 -1.02 -12.52 4.18
C PHE A 66 -1.64 -13.92 4.03
N PHE A 67 -2.18 -14.23 2.85
CA PHE A 67 -2.72 -15.55 2.56
C PHE A 67 -1.64 -16.64 2.68
N GLY A 68 -0.51 -16.46 2.01
CA GLY A 68 0.58 -17.44 2.00
C GLY A 68 1.15 -17.71 3.40
N VAL A 69 1.45 -16.67 4.19
CA VAL A 69 1.99 -16.85 5.54
C VAL A 69 0.95 -17.39 6.52
N SER A 70 -0.35 -17.14 6.31
CA SER A 70 -1.41 -17.78 7.08
C SER A 70 -1.44 -19.29 6.83
N CYS A 71 -1.32 -19.71 5.56
CA CYS A 71 -1.21 -21.12 5.20
C CYS A 71 0.05 -21.77 5.81
N TRP A 72 1.20 -21.11 5.75
CA TRP A 72 2.44 -21.59 6.37
C TRP A 72 2.35 -21.68 7.89
N THR A 73 1.66 -20.75 8.53
CA THR A 73 1.42 -20.79 9.98
C THR A 73 0.59 -22.03 10.35
N ALA A 74 -0.52 -22.27 9.64
CA ALA A 74 -1.35 -23.46 9.83
C ALA A 74 -0.57 -24.77 9.55
N TYR A 75 0.31 -24.76 8.54
CA TYR A 75 1.22 -25.86 8.27
C TYR A 75 2.19 -26.08 9.44
N GLY A 76 2.81 -25.03 9.97
CA GLY A 76 3.70 -25.10 11.13
C GLY A 76 3.05 -25.73 12.36
N PHE A 77 1.79 -25.38 12.64
CA PHE A 77 0.98 -26.05 13.67
C PHE A 77 0.83 -27.55 13.40
N LYS A 78 0.56 -27.95 12.15
CA LYS A 78 0.39 -29.36 11.78
C LYS A 78 1.68 -30.17 11.97
N VAL A 79 2.83 -29.59 11.65
CA VAL A 79 4.14 -30.28 11.75
C VAL A 79 4.86 -30.03 13.09
N GLN A 80 4.26 -29.26 14.00
CA GLN A 80 4.84 -28.88 15.30
C GLN A 80 6.21 -28.18 15.18
N ASP A 81 6.42 -27.42 14.09
CA ASP A 81 7.63 -26.64 13.85
C ASP A 81 7.47 -25.23 14.42
N VAL A 82 8.07 -25.00 15.59
CA VAL A 82 7.98 -23.73 16.32
C VAL A 82 8.56 -22.55 15.52
N PRO A 83 9.76 -22.63 14.92
CA PRO A 83 10.28 -21.59 14.03
C PRO A 83 9.31 -21.21 12.89
N VAL A 84 8.78 -22.19 12.16
CA VAL A 84 7.86 -21.94 11.03
C VAL A 84 6.57 -21.30 11.52
N MET A 85 6.00 -21.83 12.60
CA MET A 85 4.77 -21.33 13.20
C MET A 85 4.91 -19.87 13.69
N THR A 86 5.96 -19.58 14.46
CA THR A 86 6.16 -18.26 15.08
C THR A 86 6.53 -17.20 14.06
N ALA A 87 7.44 -17.49 13.12
CA ALA A 87 7.88 -16.54 12.11
C ALA A 87 6.73 -16.12 11.17
N ASN A 88 5.98 -17.11 10.65
CA ASN A 88 4.85 -16.84 9.76
C ASN A 88 3.67 -16.21 10.50
N GLY A 89 3.43 -16.60 11.76
CA GLY A 89 2.39 -16.02 12.60
C GLY A 89 2.59 -14.52 12.84
N ILE A 90 3.81 -14.12 13.23
CA ILE A 90 4.13 -12.69 13.42
C ILE A 90 4.04 -11.94 12.08
N THR A 91 4.56 -12.54 10.99
CA THR A 91 4.48 -11.94 9.66
C THR A 91 3.04 -11.74 9.19
N THR A 92 2.13 -12.65 9.54
CA THR A 92 0.69 -12.54 9.25
C THR A 92 0.10 -11.29 9.90
N LEU A 93 0.42 -11.05 11.17
CA LEU A 93 -0.03 -9.85 11.90
C LEU A 93 0.54 -8.56 11.28
N LEU A 94 1.83 -8.55 10.91
CA LEU A 94 2.45 -7.40 10.27
C LEU A 94 1.84 -7.12 8.88
N ALA A 95 1.60 -8.15 8.07
CA ALA A 95 0.96 -8.01 6.77
C ALA A 95 -0.47 -7.45 6.90
N ALA A 96 -1.25 -7.95 7.87
CA ALA A 96 -2.59 -7.42 8.17
C ALA A 96 -2.54 -5.95 8.57
N LEU A 97 -1.56 -5.55 9.39
CA LEU A 97 -1.37 -4.15 9.79
C LEU A 97 -1.03 -3.26 8.59
N VAL A 98 -0.16 -3.69 7.68
CA VAL A 98 0.13 -2.93 6.45
C VAL A 98 -1.13 -2.76 5.59
N ILE A 99 -1.92 -3.82 5.42
CA ILE A 99 -3.19 -3.78 4.68
C ILE A 99 -4.14 -2.75 5.34
N ALA A 100 -4.29 -2.81 6.66
CA ALA A 100 -5.15 -1.89 7.40
C ALA A 100 -4.69 -0.42 7.24
N LEU A 101 -3.39 -0.15 7.39
CA LEU A 101 -2.80 1.19 7.21
C LEU A 101 -3.01 1.71 5.78
N LYS A 102 -2.80 0.86 4.77
CA LYS A 102 -3.03 1.19 3.36
C LYS A 102 -4.49 1.57 3.11
N LEU A 103 -5.42 0.76 3.60
CA LEU A 103 -6.87 1.00 3.43
C LEU A 103 -7.34 2.24 4.20
N TYR A 104 -6.80 2.50 5.39
CA TYR A 104 -7.11 3.71 6.16
C TYR A 104 -6.66 4.97 5.40
N ASN A 105 -5.41 5.00 4.93
CA ASN A 105 -4.85 6.17 4.23
C ASN A 105 -5.59 6.45 2.90
N GLU A 106 -6.02 5.41 2.17
CA GLU A 106 -6.78 5.60 0.94
C GLU A 106 -8.20 6.16 1.17
N ARG A 107 -8.82 5.85 2.31
CA ARG A 107 -10.12 6.41 2.70
C ARG A 107 -10.03 7.90 3.03
N GLU A 108 -8.89 8.39 3.50
CA GLU A 108 -8.64 9.82 3.75
C GLU A 108 -8.43 10.60 2.44
N ILE A 109 -7.78 10.00 1.43
CA ILE A 109 -7.43 10.66 0.15
C ILE A 109 -8.60 10.68 -0.86
N LYS A 110 -9.48 9.66 -0.85
CA LYS A 110 -10.58 9.51 -1.84
C LYS A 110 -11.80 10.46 -1.70
N PRO A 111 -12.24 10.98 -0.54
CA PRO A 111 -13.51 11.71 -0.44
C PRO A 111 -13.43 13.13 -1.01
N ALA A 112 -12.28 13.82 -0.91
CA ALA A 112 -12.13 15.18 -1.44
C ALA A 112 -11.86 15.21 -2.96
N SER A 113 -11.04 14.28 -3.46
CA SER A 113 -10.62 14.22 -4.87
C SER A 113 -11.73 13.74 -5.82
N ARG A 114 -12.56 12.76 -5.42
CA ARG A 114 -13.75 12.34 -6.20
C ARG A 114 -14.78 13.45 -6.34
N ARG A 115 -15.02 14.22 -5.28
CA ARG A 115 -15.97 15.35 -5.30
C ARG A 115 -15.50 16.48 -6.20
N ALA A 116 -14.20 16.83 -6.17
CA ALA A 116 -13.61 17.84 -7.04
C ALA A 116 -13.61 17.41 -8.53
N ALA A 117 -13.27 16.15 -8.82
CA ALA A 117 -13.30 15.61 -10.18
C ALA A 117 -14.72 15.49 -10.74
N ALA A 118 -15.72 15.15 -9.90
CA ALA A 118 -17.13 15.13 -10.29
C ALA A 118 -17.67 16.54 -10.58
N LYS A 119 -17.23 17.55 -9.81
CA LYS A 119 -17.62 18.95 -10.02
C LYS A 119 -17.03 19.54 -11.31
N THR A 120 -15.86 19.07 -11.74
CA THR A 120 -15.18 19.53 -12.97
C THR A 120 -15.75 18.89 -14.24
N LYS A 121 -16.36 17.69 -14.14
CA LYS A 121 -17.00 17.00 -15.27
C LYS A 121 -18.49 17.36 -15.47
N ALA A 122 -19.04 18.29 -14.70
CA ALA A 122 -20.37 18.82 -14.97
C ALA A 122 -20.35 19.52 -16.34
N PRO A 123 -21.24 19.16 -17.29
CA PRO A 123 -21.31 19.85 -18.57
C PRO A 123 -21.60 21.33 -18.31
N LEU A 124 -20.70 22.21 -18.76
CA LEU A 124 -21.01 23.63 -18.89
C LEU A 124 -22.06 23.75 -19.99
N THR A 125 -23.33 23.53 -19.67
CA THR A 125 -24.41 23.97 -20.55
C THR A 125 -24.38 25.49 -20.56
N PRO A 126 -24.18 26.15 -21.71
CA PRO A 126 -24.33 27.60 -21.78
C PRO A 126 -25.76 27.94 -21.38
N ASN A 127 -25.92 28.77 -20.35
CA ASN A 127 -27.22 29.27 -19.95
C ASN A 127 -27.74 30.19 -21.05
N ALA A 128 -28.73 29.73 -21.82
CA ALA A 128 -29.33 30.48 -22.93
C ALA A 128 -30.12 31.73 -22.48
N ASN A 129 -30.27 31.96 -21.17
CA ASN A 129 -31.04 33.08 -20.62
C ASN A 129 -30.20 34.27 -20.11
N SER A 130 -28.89 34.33 -20.41
CA SER A 130 -28.05 35.48 -20.01
C SER A 130 -27.86 36.55 -21.09
N LEU A 131 -28.66 36.55 -22.16
CA LEU A 131 -28.66 37.68 -23.09
C LEU A 131 -29.30 38.90 -22.40
N PRO A 132 -28.59 40.04 -22.29
CA PRO A 132 -29.18 41.25 -21.74
C PRO A 132 -30.32 41.70 -22.66
N VAL A 133 -31.51 41.85 -22.11
CA VAL A 133 -32.64 42.54 -22.77
C VAL A 133 -32.23 44.00 -22.91
N ALA A 134 -31.59 44.33 -24.04
CA ALA A 134 -31.36 45.70 -24.44
C ALA A 134 -32.72 46.33 -24.74
N GLY A 135 -33.16 47.21 -23.84
CA GLY A 135 -34.35 48.03 -24.03
C GLY A 135 -34.22 48.87 -25.30
N ALA A 136 -35.05 48.56 -26.29
CA ALA A 136 -35.34 49.48 -27.38
C ALA A 136 -36.37 50.47 -26.86
N GLY A 137 -35.90 51.69 -26.63
CA GLY A 137 -36.69 52.82 -26.18
C GLY A 137 -37.79 53.21 -27.17
N SER A 138 -38.87 53.69 -26.57
CA SER A 138 -39.91 54.54 -27.14
C SER A 138 -39.41 55.47 -28.25
N ILE A 139 -39.99 55.32 -29.44
CA ILE A 139 -40.05 56.40 -30.43
C ILE A 139 -41.50 56.57 -30.86
N ASN A 140 -42.03 57.71 -30.44
CA ASN A 140 -43.34 58.27 -30.67
C ASN A 140 -43.67 58.35 -32.18
N SER A 141 -44.81 57.80 -32.60
CA SER A 141 -45.46 58.25 -33.82
C SER A 141 -46.99 58.04 -33.76
N LYS A 142 -47.71 59.16 -33.86
CA LYS A 142 -49.09 59.33 -34.35
C LYS A 142 -50.24 59.00 -33.38
N GLN A 143 -50.72 60.05 -32.72
CA GLN A 143 -52.15 60.25 -32.47
C GLN A 143 -52.64 61.27 -33.50
N LEU A 144 -53.55 60.81 -34.38
CA LEU A 144 -54.51 61.59 -35.17
C LEU A 144 -55.86 61.44 -34.47
#